data_AF-A0A7S1ZED6-F1
#
_entry.id   AF-A0A7S1ZED6-F1
#
_cell.length_a   1.000
_cell.length_b   1.000
_cell.length_c   1.000
_cell.angle_alpha   90.00
_cell.angle_beta   90.00
_cell.angle_gamma   90.00
#
_symmetry.space_group_name_H-M   'P 1'
#
loop_
_entity.id
_entity.type
_entity.pdbx_description
1 polymer ?
#
loop_
_entity_poly.entity_id
_entity_poly.type
_entity_poly.pdbx_seq_one_letter_code
_entity_poly.pdbx_strand_id
1 'polypeptide(L)'
;PLLRPGGPPSVVRLPSVPPTMRQSDNPPTDRERVEIEIIKSLIESYFTAVVRKNFVDMVPKTIMHFLVNHARDAVQNELVSELYRDAEVPVLMREAEDVASRRRTCGEM
;
A
#
# COMPACT_ATOMS: atom_id res chain seq x y z
N PRO A 1 -24.31 22.26 12.18
CA PRO A 1 -24.80 20.92 12.55
C PRO A 1 -25.49 20.23 11.35
N LEU A 2 -25.04 19.11 10.76
CA LEU A 2 -24.07 18.09 11.13
C LEU A 2 -23.51 17.50 9.81
N LEU A 3 -22.19 17.38 9.77
CA LEU A 3 -21.40 16.63 8.80
C LEU A 3 -21.84 15.15 8.86
N ARG A 4 -22.44 14.60 7.80
CA ARG A 4 -22.71 13.16 7.73
C ARG A 4 -21.42 12.40 7.37
N PRO A 5 -21.06 11.35 8.11
CA PRO A 5 -19.77 10.69 8.02
C PRO A 5 -19.70 9.77 6.80
N GLY A 6 -18.46 9.52 6.35
CA GLY A 6 -18.11 8.77 5.15
C GLY A 6 -18.89 7.47 4.96
N GLY A 7 -19.65 7.40 3.87
CA GLY A 7 -19.99 6.14 3.25
C GLY A 7 -18.78 5.61 2.46
N PRO A 8 -18.62 4.29 2.33
CA PRO A 8 -17.59 3.71 1.46
C PRO A 8 -17.73 4.30 0.05
N PRO A 9 -16.61 4.48 -0.70
CA PRO A 9 -16.67 5.03 -2.05
C PRO A 9 -17.70 4.23 -2.83
N SER A 10 -18.62 4.94 -3.50
CA SER A 10 -19.67 4.37 -4.33
C SER A 10 -19.07 3.29 -5.24
N VAL A 11 -19.16 2.03 -4.82
CA VAL A 11 -18.75 0.89 -5.63
C VAL A 11 -19.74 0.86 -6.77
N VAL A 12 -19.29 1.29 -7.95
CA VAL A 12 -20.05 1.19 -9.19
C VAL A 12 -20.34 -0.30 -9.39
N ARG A 13 -21.54 -0.74 -8.96
CA ARG A 13 -22.01 -2.10 -9.19
C ARG A 13 -22.38 -2.19 -10.66
N LEU A 14 -21.42 -2.64 -11.45
CA LEU A 14 -21.67 -3.02 -12.84
C LEU A 14 -22.70 -4.16 -12.83
N PRO A 15 -23.71 -4.12 -13.72
CA PRO A 15 -24.61 -5.25 -13.92
C PRO A 15 -23.79 -6.51 -14.19
N SER A 16 -24.19 -7.65 -13.61
CA SER A 16 -23.57 -8.93 -13.90
C SER A 16 -23.68 -9.21 -15.39
N VAL A 17 -22.54 -9.46 -16.06
CA VAL A 17 -22.52 -9.83 -17.48
C VAL A 17 -23.43 -11.05 -17.66
N PRO A 18 -24.38 -11.03 -18.60
CA PRO A 18 -25.26 -12.16 -18.86
C PRO A 18 -24.45 -13.44 -19.11
N PRO A 19 -24.87 -14.60 -18.56
CA PRO A 19 -24.13 -15.87 -18.71
C PRO A 19 -24.06 -16.34 -20.17
N THR A 20 -24.96 -15.85 -21.01
CA THR A 20 -24.94 -16.06 -22.46
C THR A 20 -25.14 -14.72 -23.16
N MET A 21 -24.07 -14.19 -23.74
CA MET A 21 -24.20 -13.20 -24.80
C MET A 21 -24.70 -13.92 -26.05
N ARG A 22 -25.96 -13.67 -26.45
CA ARG A 22 -26.42 -14.11 -27.76
C ARG A 22 -25.58 -13.36 -28.80
N GLN A 23 -24.68 -14.05 -29.50
CA GLN A 23 -24.19 -13.54 -30.78
C GLN A 23 -25.44 -13.30 -31.63
N SER A 24 -25.60 -12.09 -32.15
CA SER A 24 -26.55 -11.86 -33.22
C SER A 24 -26.25 -12.90 -34.31
N ASP A 25 -27.27 -13.65 -34.76
CA ASP A 25 -27.09 -14.68 -35.81
C ASP A 25 -26.55 -14.06 -37.12
N ASN A 26 -26.60 -12.73 -37.23
CA ASN A 26 -26.01 -11.96 -38.30
C ASN A 26 -24.57 -11.54 -37.96
N PRO A 27 -23.62 -11.73 -38.89
CA PRO A 27 -22.27 -11.23 -38.72
C PRO A 27 -22.29 -9.70 -38.60
N PRO A 28 -21.37 -9.11 -37.80
CA PRO A 28 -21.30 -7.66 -37.64
C PRO A 28 -20.99 -7.01 -38.99
N THR A 29 -21.74 -5.94 -39.26
CA THR A 29 -21.53 -5.07 -40.42
C THR A 29 -20.14 -4.44 -40.37
N ASP A 30 -19.61 -4.03 -41.53
CA ASP A 30 -18.29 -3.38 -41.59
C ASP A 30 -18.22 -2.13 -40.69
N ARG A 31 -19.34 -1.41 -40.56
CA ARG A 31 -19.47 -0.29 -39.64
C ARG A 31 -19.31 -0.71 -38.18
N GLU A 32 -20.03 -1.75 -37.74
CA GLU A 32 -19.92 -2.26 -36.37
C GLU A 32 -18.52 -2.78 -36.07
N ARG A 33 -17.85 -3.40 -37.06
CA ARG A 33 -16.45 -3.84 -36.91
C ARG A 33 -15.51 -2.66 -36.66
N VAL A 34 -15.66 -1.58 -37.42
CA VAL A 34 -14.87 -0.34 -37.23
C VAL A 34 -15.17 0.29 -35.87
N GLU A 35 -16.44 0.37 -35.48
CA GLU A 35 -16.85 0.91 -34.17
C GLU A 35 -16.26 0.09 -33.01
N ILE A 36 -16.26 -1.24 -33.11
CA ILE A 36 -15.64 -2.15 -32.13
C ILE A 36 -14.13 -1.89 -32.01
N GLU A 37 -13.42 -1.74 -33.14
CA GLU A 37 -11.98 -1.46 -33.11
C GLU A 37 -11.65 -0.09 -32.50
N ILE A 38 -12.48 0.92 -32.78
CA ILE A 38 -12.35 2.24 -32.13
C ILE A 38 -12.53 2.10 -30.61
N ILE A 39 -13.57 1.40 -30.16
CA ILE A 39 -13.82 1.20 -28.72
C ILE A 39 -12.64 0.49 -28.05
N LYS A 40 -12.09 -0.57 -28.67
CA LYS A 40 -10.91 -1.27 -28.15
C LYS A 40 -9.71 -0.33 -28.02
N SER A 41 -9.43 0.45 -29.06
CA SER A 41 -8.33 1.41 -29.07
C SER A 41 -8.49 2.49 -27.99
N LEU A 42 -9.70 2.98 -27.78
CA LEU A 42 -9.99 3.96 -26.72
C LEU A 42 -9.77 3.38 -25.32
N ILE A 43 -10.21 2.14 -25.08
CA ILE A 43 -10.00 1.45 -23.79
C ILE A 43 -8.50 1.25 -23.54
N GLU A 44 -7.77 0.78 -24.54
CA GLU A 44 -6.34 0.54 -24.43
C GLU A 44 -5.55 1.83 -24.18
N SER A 45 -5.89 2.91 -24.91
CA SER A 45 -5.30 4.22 -24.74
C SER A 45 -5.55 4.79 -23.34
N TYR A 46 -6.80 4.73 -22.87
CA TYR A 46 -7.14 5.21 -21.52
C TYR A 46 -6.40 4.44 -20.44
N PHE A 47 -6.43 3.10 -20.51
CA PHE A 47 -5.80 2.26 -19.49
C PHE A 47 -4.28 2.43 -19.47
N THR A 48 -3.64 2.47 -20.65
CA THR A 48 -2.19 2.50 -20.77
C THR A 48 -1.63 3.90 -20.56
N ALA A 49 -2.19 4.91 -21.23
CA ALA A 49 -1.63 6.26 -21.21
C ALA A 49 -2.04 7.05 -19.96
N VAL A 50 -3.26 6.85 -19.44
CA VAL A 50 -3.79 7.62 -18.31
C VAL A 50 -3.69 6.84 -17.02
N VAL A 51 -4.40 5.72 -16.91
CA VAL A 51 -4.56 4.99 -15.63
C VAL A 51 -3.22 4.44 -15.17
N ARG A 52 -2.55 3.62 -15.98
CA ARG A 52 -1.28 2.99 -15.60
C ARG A 52 -0.22 4.04 -15.25
N LYS A 53 -0.13 5.12 -16.03
CA LYS A 53 0.80 6.23 -15.76
C LYS A 53 0.54 6.89 -14.41
N ASN A 54 -0.73 7.15 -14.07
CA ASN A 54 -1.10 7.70 -12.77
C ASN A 54 -0.75 6.75 -11.62
N PHE A 55 -1.05 5.46 -11.75
CA PHE A 55 -0.76 4.47 -10.69
C PHE A 55 0.73 4.30 -10.43
N VAL A 56 1.57 4.31 -11.47
CA VAL A 56 3.02 4.21 -11.33
C VAL A 56 3.61 5.35 -10.50
N ASP A 57 3.01 6.54 -10.57
CA ASP A 57 3.45 7.70 -9.79
C ASP A 57 2.77 7.78 -8.41
N MET A 58 1.49 7.47 -8.32
CA MET A 58 0.73 7.56 -7.06
C MET A 58 1.17 6.52 -6.03
N VAL A 59 1.39 5.26 -6.44
CA VAL A 59 1.68 4.18 -5.47
C VAL A 59 2.97 4.43 -4.68
N PRO A 60 4.12 4.76 -5.31
CA PRO A 60 5.33 5.08 -4.56
C PRO A 60 5.15 6.31 -3.66
N LYS A 61 4.41 7.33 -4.10
CA LYS A 61 4.12 8.53 -3.28
C LYS A 61 3.28 8.18 -2.04
N THR A 62 2.29 7.32 -2.19
CA THR A 62 1.46 6.83 -1.08
C THR A 62 2.33 6.06 -0.09
N ILE A 63 3.17 5.13 -0.54
CA ILE A 63 4.07 4.36 0.34
C ILE A 63 5.05 5.30 1.05
N MET A 64 5.65 6.23 0.31
CA MET A 64 6.59 7.19 0.86
C MET A 64 5.95 8.02 1.97
N HIS A 65 4.75 8.55 1.73
CA HIS A 65 4.07 9.41 2.68
C HIS A 65 3.57 8.66 3.92
N PHE A 66 2.82 7.58 3.72
CA PHE A 66 2.14 6.89 4.82
C PHE A 66 3.02 5.93 5.61
N LEU A 67 4.06 5.36 4.98
CA LEU A 67 4.91 4.39 5.64
C LEU A 67 6.30 4.96 5.91
N VAL A 68 7.03 5.36 4.87
CA VAL A 68 8.46 5.68 5.02
C VAL A 68 8.67 6.95 5.85
N ASN A 69 8.03 8.05 5.47
CA ASN A 69 8.16 9.33 6.18
C ASN A 69 7.56 9.23 7.58
N HIS A 70 6.39 8.61 7.70
CA HIS A 70 5.78 8.37 9.02
C HIS A 70 6.70 7.58 9.93
N ALA A 71 7.26 6.45 9.47
CA ALA A 71 8.17 5.64 10.26
C ALA A 71 9.44 6.42 10.64
N ARG A 72 10.04 7.14 9.69
CA ARG A 72 11.21 7.99 9.95
C ARG A 72 10.96 8.98 11.09
N ASP A 73 9.81 9.66 11.07
CA ASP A 73 9.51 10.72 12.02
C ASP A 73 9.04 10.15 13.37
N ALA A 74 8.34 9.01 13.38
CA ALA A 74 7.85 8.37 14.59
C ALA A 74 8.92 7.58 15.36
N VAL A 75 9.88 6.96 14.66
CA VAL A 75 10.86 6.03 15.26
C VAL A 75 11.64 6.66 16.42
N GLN A 76 12.05 7.92 16.33
CA GLN A 76 12.81 8.56 17.41
C GLN A 76 12.00 8.68 18.69
N ASN A 77 10.74 9.12 18.59
CA ASN A 77 9.85 9.27 19.74
C ASN A 77 9.47 7.92 20.32
N GLU A 78 9.17 6.94 19.46
CA GLU A 78 8.79 5.59 19.88
C GLU A 78 9.94 4.89 20.61
N LEU A 79 11.16 4.97 20.06
CA LEU A 79 12.35 4.38 20.69
C LEU A 79 12.64 5.01 22.04
N VAL A 80 12.51 6.33 22.17
CA VAL A 80 12.69 6.99 23.47
C VAL A 80 11.61 6.53 24.44
N SER A 81 10.35 6.49 24.02
CA SER A 81 9.24 6.08 24.88
C SER A 81 9.33 4.63 25.33
N GLU A 82 9.86 3.73 24.50
CA GLU A 82 9.93 2.30 24.81
C GLU A 82 11.23 1.92 25.54
N LEU A 83 12.38 2.46 25.15
CA LEU A 83 13.67 2.11 25.76
C LEU A 83 13.89 2.75 27.13
N TYR A 84 13.30 3.91 27.40
CA TYR A 84 13.45 4.63 28.66
C TYR A 84 12.31 4.38 29.66
N ARG A 85 11.53 3.30 29.48
CA ARG A 85 10.52 2.89 30.47
C ARG A 85 11.24 2.38 31.71
N ASP A 86 10.91 2.91 32.89
CA ASP A 86 11.55 2.54 34.16
C ASP A 86 11.57 1.03 34.43
N ALA A 87 10.57 0.29 33.93
CA ALA A 87 10.49 -1.17 34.04
C ALA A 87 11.52 -1.91 33.17
N GLU A 88 11.86 -1.37 32.00
CA GLU A 88 12.66 -2.04 30.96
C GLU A 88 14.15 -1.70 31.08
N VAL A 89 14.48 -0.46 31.48
CA VAL A 89 15.87 0.03 31.62
C VAL A 89 16.80 -0.94 32.38
N PRO A 90 16.45 -1.48 33.57
CA PRO A 90 17.36 -2.36 34.31
C PRO A 90 17.62 -3.69 33.60
N VAL A 91 16.70 -4.15 32.74
CA VAL A 91 16.85 -5.39 31.96
C VAL A 91 17.63 -5.12 30.68
N LEU A 92 17.27 -4.08 29.93
CA LEU A 92 17.93 -3.68 28.68
C LEU A 92 19.42 -3.31 28.89
N MET A 93 19.74 -2.73 30.05
CA MET A 93 21.11 -2.33 30.41
C MET A 93 21.93 -3.43 31.09
N ARG A 94 21.44 -4.68 31.15
CA ARG A 94 22.24 -5.80 31.66
C ARG A 94 23.41 -6.10 30.73
N GLU A 95 24.59 -6.21 31.33
CA GLU A 95 25.77 -6.74 30.67
C GLU A 95 25.55 -8.21 30.24
N ALA A 96 26.11 -8.60 29.10
CA ALA A 96 26.14 -10.00 28.69
C ALA A 96 27.06 -10.83 29.61
N GLU A 97 26.72 -12.10 29.86
CA GLU A 97 27.42 -12.89 30.88
C GLU A 97 28.90 -13.14 30.57
N ASP A 98 29.24 -13.30 29.30
CA ASP A 98 30.61 -13.48 28.81
C ASP A 98 31.47 -12.23 29.06
N VAL A 99 30.91 -11.05 28.82
CA VAL A 99 31.57 -9.76 29.09
C VAL A 99 31.75 -9.56 30.59
N ALA A 100 30.72 -9.84 31.39
CA ALA A 100 30.77 -9.75 32.84
C ALA A 100 31.79 -10.72 33.46
N SER A 101 31.93 -11.92 32.88
CA SER A 101 32.95 -12.89 33.27
C SER A 101 34.35 -12.37 32.97
N ARG A 102 34.59 -11.89 31.74
CA ARG A 102 35.90 -11.38 31.31
C ARG A 102 36.35 -10.18 32.15
N ARG A 103 35.43 -9.28 32.50
CA ARG A 103 35.71 -8.14 33.40
C ARG A 103 36.17 -8.60 34.79
N ARG A 104 35.50 -9.61 35.36
CA ARG A 104 35.89 -10.19 36.66
C ARG A 104 37.28 -10.80 36.61
N THR A 105 37.55 -11.65 35.61
CA THR A 105 38.85 -12.31 35.45
C THR A 105 40.00 -11.31 35.28
N CYS A 106 39.79 -10.19 34.58
CA CYS A 106 40.81 -9.15 34.42
C CYS A 106 41.05 -8.31 35.68
N GLY A 107 40.07 -8.22 36.59
CA GLY A 107 40.22 -7.51 37.86
C GLY A 107 40.81 -8.36 38.99
N GLU A 108 40.82 -9.68 38.82
CA GLU A 108 41.43 -10.65 39.73
C GLU A 108 42.91 -10.95 39.40
N MET A 109 43.41 -10.47 38.26
CA MET A 109 44.82 -10.51 37.83
C MET A 109 45.56 -9.25 38.29
#